data_AF-A0A6V8R5K6-F1
#
_entry.id   AF-A0A6V8R5K6-F1
#
_cell.length_a   1.000
_cell.length_b   1.000
_cell.length_c   1.000
_cell.angle_alpha   90.00
_cell.angle_beta   90.00
_cell.angle_gamma   90.00
#
_symmetry.space_group_name_H-M   'P 1'
#
loop_
_entity.id
_entity.type
_entity.pdbx_description
1 polymer ?
#
loop_
_entity_poly.entity_id
_entity_poly.type
_entity_poly.pdbx_seq_one_letter_code
_entity_poly.pdbx_strand_id
1 'polypeptide(L)'
;MAKDSIMAEAIRMNPLPAPHPVLPAAAFPRVHAENFPHGDREAYAKYYPYGIPVTYKMMHGVHSQGVAQTYLEDNLPIGFYTNIPPKATAIISTSNGSRPFRKLDQILPQRRIHLWSKDEIQAICNSLRKLHWDELKNMQQPYCWDDLWAYFDAYDLYHNGCLNLWNVINTIWDENKLISIDVRREIAAHIGHWADEWLKLEKNRDKLMQWKESQGSIYRILDDEDHESLGSLQDDVVPLIASALKGRRAYLLSNMEAEKAEEPADLITAFRTNGVENWLSKFPNHLYLARPWELTYI
;
A
#
# COMPACT_ATOMS: atom_id res chain seq x y z
N MET A 1 -37.42 10.94 7.03
CA MET A 1 -37.10 10.71 5.60
C MET A 1 -36.22 11.86 5.14
N ALA A 2 -34.99 11.73 4.68
CA ALA A 2 -33.99 10.67 4.65
C ALA A 2 -32.64 11.40 4.86
N LYS A 3 -31.71 10.81 5.64
CA LYS A 3 -30.33 11.33 5.74
C LYS A 3 -29.53 10.67 4.62
N ASP A 4 -29.06 11.49 3.69
CA ASP A 4 -28.17 11.04 2.63
C ASP A 4 -26.83 10.62 3.23
N SER A 5 -26.61 9.30 3.23
CA SER A 5 -25.32 8.68 3.49
C SER A 5 -24.54 8.69 2.19
N ILE A 6 -23.60 9.63 2.08
CA ILE A 6 -22.55 9.57 1.06
C ILE A 6 -21.58 8.49 1.53
N MET A 7 -21.88 7.24 1.18
CA MET A 7 -20.91 6.15 1.23
C MET A 7 -19.81 6.48 0.23
N ALA A 8 -18.57 6.55 0.72
CA ALA A 8 -17.38 6.55 -0.12
C ALA A 8 -17.36 5.25 -0.92
N GLU A 9 -17.90 5.30 -2.14
CA GLU A 9 -17.82 4.21 -3.09
C GLU A 9 -16.36 4.10 -3.51
N ALA A 10 -15.62 3.22 -2.83
CA ALA A 10 -14.26 2.86 -3.22
C ALA A 10 -14.27 2.57 -4.72
N ILE A 11 -13.39 3.24 -5.47
CA ILE A 11 -13.26 3.13 -6.92
C ILE A 11 -13.11 1.64 -7.27
N ARG A 12 -14.23 0.97 -7.60
CA ARG A 12 -14.23 -0.40 -8.08
C ARG A 12 -13.76 -0.33 -9.52
N MET A 13 -12.46 -0.53 -9.72
CA MET A 13 -11.90 -0.83 -11.05
C MET A 13 -12.70 -1.99 -11.65
N ASN A 14 -13.25 -1.75 -12.84
CA ASN A 14 -14.32 -2.53 -13.46
C ASN A 14 -13.83 -3.98 -13.75
N PRO A 15 -14.61 -5.04 -13.47
CA PRO A 15 -14.18 -6.43 -13.69
C PRO A 15 -14.31 -6.93 -15.15
N LEU A 16 -14.58 -6.03 -16.10
CA LEU A 16 -14.60 -6.41 -17.52
C LEU A 16 -13.16 -6.44 -18.05
N PRO A 17 -12.75 -7.48 -18.80
CA PRO A 17 -11.40 -7.53 -19.34
C PRO A 17 -11.20 -6.36 -20.31
N ALA A 18 -10.25 -5.50 -19.98
CA ALA A 18 -9.82 -4.42 -20.85
C ALA A 18 -9.36 -5.00 -22.21
N PRO A 19 -9.55 -4.28 -23.33
CA PRO A 19 -9.13 -4.72 -24.66
C PRO A 19 -7.61 -4.90 -24.77
N HIS A 20 -6.84 -4.37 -23.81
CA HIS A 20 -5.39 -4.43 -23.77
C HIS A 20 -4.90 -4.94 -22.42
N PRO A 21 -4.42 -6.19 -22.33
CA PRO A 21 -3.74 -6.66 -21.12
C PRO A 21 -2.43 -5.90 -20.96
N VAL A 22 -2.09 -5.51 -19.73
CA VAL A 22 -0.74 -5.05 -19.43
C VAL A 22 0.16 -6.26 -19.36
N LEU A 23 1.18 -6.29 -20.21
CA LEU A 23 2.25 -7.26 -20.07
C LEU A 23 2.96 -6.96 -18.74
N PRO A 24 2.98 -7.90 -17.78
CA PRO A 24 3.58 -7.65 -16.48
C PRO A 24 5.07 -7.39 -16.66
N ALA A 25 5.49 -6.13 -16.56
CA ALA A 25 6.87 -5.73 -16.81
C ALA A 25 7.89 -6.47 -15.92
N ALA A 26 7.46 -6.91 -14.73
CA ALA A 26 8.24 -7.75 -13.83
C ALA A 26 8.52 -9.17 -14.37
N ALA A 27 7.71 -9.67 -15.30
CA ALA A 27 7.86 -11.01 -15.88
C ALA A 27 8.86 -11.05 -17.04
N PHE A 28 9.37 -9.91 -17.49
CA PHE A 28 10.34 -9.85 -18.59
C PHE A 28 11.76 -9.69 -18.06
N PRO A 29 12.76 -10.27 -18.76
CA PRO A 29 14.16 -9.97 -18.48
C PRO A 29 14.41 -8.47 -18.51
N ARG A 30 15.35 -8.01 -17.68
CA ARG A 30 15.73 -6.61 -17.58
C ARG A 30 17.16 -6.42 -18.06
N VAL A 31 17.38 -5.30 -18.73
CA VAL A 31 18.71 -4.78 -19.01
C VAL A 31 19.17 -4.02 -17.78
N HIS A 32 20.26 -4.49 -17.18
CA HIS A 32 20.89 -3.87 -16.03
C HIS A 32 22.18 -3.15 -16.43
N ALA A 33 22.77 -2.42 -15.49
CA ALA A 33 23.99 -1.65 -15.73
C ALA A 33 25.15 -2.53 -16.20
N GLU A 34 25.22 -3.79 -15.76
CA GLU A 34 26.28 -4.73 -16.12
C GLU A 34 26.32 -5.05 -17.61
N ASN A 35 25.19 -4.85 -18.31
CA ASN A 35 25.08 -5.04 -19.76
C ASN A 35 25.77 -3.94 -20.58
N PHE A 36 26.20 -2.84 -19.96
CA PHE A 36 26.85 -1.71 -20.62
C PHE A 36 28.37 -1.67 -20.39
N PRO A 37 29.16 -1.00 -21.26
CA PRO A 37 30.58 -0.76 -21.03
C PRO A 37 30.82 0.01 -19.72
N HIS A 38 31.99 -0.17 -19.10
CA HIS A 38 32.32 0.40 -17.78
C HIS A 38 32.00 1.91 -17.62
N GLY A 39 32.22 2.72 -18.67
CA GLY A 39 31.95 4.15 -18.64
C GLY A 39 30.47 4.54 -18.53
N ASP A 40 29.56 3.68 -19.02
CA ASP A 40 28.11 3.96 -19.06
C ASP A 40 27.35 3.28 -17.91
N ARG A 41 27.98 2.34 -17.18
CA ARG A 41 27.33 1.57 -16.11
C ARG A 41 26.85 2.45 -14.97
N GLU A 42 27.70 3.35 -14.49
CA GLU A 42 27.36 4.22 -13.35
C GLU A 42 26.21 5.16 -13.70
N ALA A 43 26.25 5.75 -14.90
CA ALA A 43 25.19 6.60 -15.39
C ALA A 43 23.87 5.81 -15.54
N TYR A 44 23.92 4.61 -16.12
CA TYR A 44 22.73 3.77 -16.29
C TYR A 44 22.14 3.35 -14.94
N ALA A 45 22.97 2.87 -14.00
CA ALA A 45 22.55 2.47 -12.66
C ALA A 45 21.94 3.64 -11.88
N LYS A 46 22.42 4.87 -12.10
CA LYS A 46 21.85 6.07 -11.50
C LYS A 46 20.42 6.33 -11.99
N TYR A 47 20.19 6.29 -13.30
CA TYR A 47 18.86 6.56 -13.87
C TYR A 47 17.88 5.39 -13.66
N TYR A 48 18.38 4.16 -13.79
CA TYR A 48 17.59 2.92 -13.84
C TYR A 48 18.19 1.84 -12.92
N PRO A 49 18.19 2.04 -11.59
CA PRO A 49 18.87 1.15 -10.64
C PRO A 49 18.33 -0.28 -10.61
N TYR A 50 17.06 -0.47 -10.99
CA TYR A 50 16.41 -1.78 -11.05
C TYR A 50 16.39 -2.37 -12.46
N GLY A 51 17.10 -1.75 -13.40
CA GLY A 51 17.10 -2.12 -14.82
C GLY A 51 15.77 -1.83 -15.52
N ILE A 52 15.83 -1.84 -16.85
CA ILE A 52 14.69 -1.59 -17.74
C ILE A 52 14.26 -2.91 -18.38
N PRO A 53 12.96 -3.24 -18.45
CA PRO A 53 12.49 -4.41 -19.21
C PRO A 53 12.97 -4.40 -20.67
N VAL A 54 13.42 -5.54 -21.18
CA VAL A 54 13.89 -5.69 -22.58
C VAL A 54 12.82 -5.36 -23.62
N THR A 55 11.55 -5.33 -23.22
CA THR A 55 10.42 -4.96 -24.08
C THR A 55 10.35 -3.47 -24.39
N TYR A 56 11.04 -2.63 -23.61
CA TYR A 56 11.05 -1.19 -23.86
C TYR A 56 11.93 -0.89 -25.08
N LYS A 57 11.32 -0.27 -26.10
CA LYS A 57 12.00 0.14 -27.33
C LYS A 57 12.81 1.42 -27.08
N MET A 58 13.91 1.27 -26.34
CA MET A 58 14.79 2.37 -26.00
C MET A 58 15.43 2.96 -27.26
N MET A 59 15.50 4.29 -27.30
CA MET A 59 16.02 5.09 -28.40
C MET A 59 17.16 5.95 -27.88
N HIS A 60 18.31 5.88 -28.56
CA HIS A 60 19.44 6.78 -28.28
C HIS A 60 19.16 8.16 -28.90
N GLY A 61 19.36 9.21 -28.10
CA GLY A 61 19.24 10.59 -28.55
C GLY A 61 20.57 11.11 -29.10
N VAL A 62 20.54 12.18 -29.90
CA VAL A 62 21.76 12.87 -30.36
C VAL A 62 22.55 13.47 -29.19
N HIS A 63 21.91 13.65 -28.02
CA HIS A 63 22.48 14.21 -26.80
C HIS A 63 22.54 13.23 -25.61
N SER A 64 22.25 11.93 -25.82
CA SER A 64 22.38 10.95 -24.74
C SER A 64 23.86 10.75 -24.44
N GLN A 65 24.31 11.20 -23.26
CA GLN A 65 25.64 10.92 -22.71
C GLN A 65 25.75 9.42 -22.38
N GLY A 66 25.79 8.58 -23.42
CA GLY A 66 25.87 7.11 -23.34
C GLY A 66 24.54 6.40 -23.04
N VAL A 67 23.72 6.93 -22.14
CA VAL A 67 22.49 6.25 -21.67
C VAL A 67 21.25 6.69 -22.46
N ALA A 68 20.55 5.74 -23.08
CA ALA A 68 19.26 6.00 -23.73
C ALA A 68 18.22 6.44 -22.69
N GLN A 69 17.71 7.66 -22.83
CA GLN A 69 16.68 8.23 -21.95
C GLN A 69 15.32 8.38 -22.63
N THR A 70 15.22 8.06 -23.92
CA THR A 70 13.96 8.11 -24.64
C THR A 70 13.57 6.71 -25.09
N TYR A 71 12.27 6.48 -25.25
CA TYR A 71 11.74 5.25 -25.84
C TYR A 71 10.72 5.58 -26.92
N LEU A 72 10.52 4.63 -27.84
CA LEU A 72 9.42 4.68 -28.79
C LEU A 72 8.16 4.17 -28.10
N GLU A 73 7.20 5.07 -27.87
CA GLU A 73 5.88 4.72 -27.37
C GLU A 73 5.01 4.28 -28.54
N ASP A 74 4.81 2.96 -28.66
CA ASP A 74 3.93 2.31 -29.65
C ASP A 74 3.16 1.12 -29.05
N ASN A 75 3.09 1.05 -27.72
CA ASN A 75 2.46 -0.04 -26.96
C ASN A 75 0.93 -0.05 -27.05
N LEU A 76 0.32 1.07 -27.43
CA LEU A 76 -1.13 1.29 -27.40
C LEU A 76 -1.64 1.84 -28.74
N PRO A 77 -2.80 1.35 -29.23
CA PRO A 77 -3.37 1.86 -30.48
C PRO A 77 -3.85 3.31 -30.30
N ILE A 78 -3.95 4.06 -31.41
CA ILE A 78 -4.54 5.41 -31.41
C ILE A 78 -5.91 5.43 -30.72
N GLY A 79 -6.70 4.38 -30.96
CA GLY A 79 -8.04 4.21 -30.39
C GLY A 79 -8.08 4.27 -28.86
N PHE A 80 -6.99 3.90 -28.17
CA PHE A 80 -6.90 4.03 -26.72
C PHE A 80 -7.07 5.50 -26.30
N TYR A 81 -6.34 6.41 -26.94
CA TYR A 81 -6.33 7.84 -26.58
C TYR A 81 -7.59 8.59 -27.04
N THR A 82 -8.27 8.10 -28.09
CA THR A 82 -9.48 8.75 -28.65
C THR A 82 -10.78 8.22 -28.07
N ASN A 83 -10.83 6.92 -27.73
CA ASN A 83 -12.06 6.26 -27.28
C ASN A 83 -12.09 6.23 -25.76
N ILE A 84 -12.30 7.41 -25.16
CA ILE A 84 -12.31 7.59 -23.71
C ILE A 84 -13.41 6.72 -23.08
N PRO A 85 -13.09 5.86 -22.09
CA PRO A 85 -14.10 5.07 -21.41
C PRO A 85 -15.18 5.96 -20.75
N PRO A 86 -16.47 5.61 -20.80
CA PRO A 86 -17.55 6.42 -20.22
C PRO A 86 -17.41 6.68 -18.71
N LYS A 87 -16.66 5.83 -17.99
CA LYS A 87 -16.42 5.93 -16.54
C LYS A 87 -15.05 6.54 -16.20
N ALA A 88 -14.34 7.13 -17.18
CA ALA A 88 -13.04 7.75 -16.93
C ALA A 88 -13.21 8.99 -16.03
N THR A 89 -12.65 8.92 -14.82
CA THR A 89 -12.72 10.01 -13.84
C THR A 89 -11.53 10.95 -13.91
N ALA A 90 -10.36 10.45 -14.32
CA ALA A 90 -9.11 11.20 -14.39
C ALA A 90 -8.86 12.09 -13.15
N ILE A 91 -8.94 11.50 -11.94
CA ILE A 91 -8.97 12.26 -10.68
C ILE A 91 -7.76 13.17 -10.48
N ILE A 92 -6.58 12.82 -11.02
CA ILE A 92 -5.37 13.62 -10.92
C ILE A 92 -5.44 14.76 -11.94
N SER A 93 -5.64 14.44 -13.23
CA SER A 93 -5.65 15.43 -14.31
C SER A 93 -6.76 16.47 -14.15
N THR A 94 -7.91 16.05 -13.64
CA THR A 94 -9.08 16.93 -13.42
C THR A 94 -9.08 17.56 -12.03
N SER A 95 -8.13 17.22 -11.15
CA SER A 95 -8.17 17.60 -9.73
C SER A 95 -9.54 17.29 -9.11
N ASN A 96 -9.93 16.02 -9.25
CA ASN A 96 -11.20 15.46 -8.80
C ASN A 96 -12.43 16.23 -9.34
N GLY A 97 -12.43 16.50 -10.65
CA GLY A 97 -13.51 17.21 -11.35
C GLY A 97 -13.45 18.74 -11.27
N SER A 98 -12.49 19.33 -10.54
CA SER A 98 -12.32 20.79 -10.45
C SER A 98 -11.86 21.42 -11.77
N ARG A 99 -11.26 20.64 -12.67
CA ARG A 99 -10.78 21.04 -14.00
C ARG A 99 -11.43 20.15 -15.07
N PRO A 100 -11.69 20.69 -16.27
CA PRO A 100 -12.28 19.92 -17.35
C PRO A 100 -11.34 18.82 -17.84
N PHE A 101 -11.92 17.68 -18.21
CA PHE A 101 -11.21 16.59 -18.85
C PHE A 101 -10.70 17.01 -20.23
N ARG A 102 -9.38 16.91 -20.48
CA ARG A 102 -8.78 17.28 -21.77
C ARG A 102 -8.81 16.11 -22.74
N LYS A 103 -9.35 16.37 -23.92
CA LYS A 103 -9.35 15.44 -25.06
C LYS A 103 -8.20 15.78 -26.01
N LEU A 104 -7.91 14.88 -26.93
CA LEU A 104 -6.90 15.06 -27.98
C LEU A 104 -7.56 15.09 -29.34
N ASP A 105 -7.18 16.08 -30.15
CA ASP A 105 -7.67 16.22 -31.52
C ASP A 105 -6.72 15.61 -32.55
N GLN A 106 -5.40 15.61 -32.27
CA GLN A 106 -4.37 15.10 -33.17
C GLN A 106 -3.41 14.18 -32.40
N ILE A 107 -3.27 12.94 -32.88
CA ILE A 107 -2.48 11.89 -32.25
C ILE A 107 -1.57 11.29 -33.30
N LEU A 108 -0.28 11.16 -32.96
CA LEU A 108 0.67 10.40 -33.75
C LEU A 108 0.72 8.95 -33.22
N PRO A 109 0.68 7.94 -34.11
CA PRO A 109 0.72 6.53 -33.71
C PRO A 109 2.03 6.14 -33.03
N GLN A 110 3.12 6.84 -33.35
CA GLN A 110 4.45 6.58 -32.84
C GLN A 110 5.07 7.90 -32.38
N ARG A 111 5.59 7.92 -31.16
CA ARG A 111 6.19 9.11 -30.58
C ARG A 111 7.39 8.74 -29.71
N ARG A 112 8.37 9.64 -29.68
CA ARG A 112 9.52 9.53 -28.77
C ARG A 112 9.15 10.19 -27.47
N ILE A 113 9.13 9.42 -26.39
CA ILE A 113 8.85 9.93 -25.05
C ILE A 113 10.11 9.78 -24.19
N HIS A 114 10.37 10.79 -23.37
CA HIS A 114 11.39 10.71 -22.31
C HIS A 114 10.95 9.70 -21.25
N LEU A 115 11.75 8.66 -21.03
CA LEU A 115 11.53 7.68 -19.97
C LEU A 115 11.97 8.30 -18.65
N TRP A 116 11.03 8.48 -17.73
CA TRP A 116 11.33 9.03 -16.42
C TRP A 116 12.27 8.13 -15.62
N SER A 117 13.30 8.74 -15.07
CA SER A 117 14.22 8.12 -14.13
C SER A 117 13.54 7.85 -12.78
N LYS A 118 14.21 7.07 -11.92
CA LYS A 118 13.76 6.85 -10.55
C LYS A 118 13.44 8.15 -9.81
N ASP A 119 14.33 9.14 -9.92
CA ASP A 119 14.22 10.40 -9.17
C ASP A 119 13.04 11.24 -9.69
N GLU A 120 12.81 11.26 -11.00
CA GLU A 120 11.65 11.94 -11.61
C GLU A 120 10.34 11.28 -11.20
N ILE A 121 10.26 9.95 -11.25
CA ILE A 121 9.09 9.19 -10.77
C ILE A 121 8.82 9.53 -9.31
N GLN A 122 9.84 9.47 -8.44
CA GLN A 122 9.68 9.75 -7.02
C GLN A 122 9.23 11.19 -6.76
N ALA A 123 9.78 12.17 -7.47
CA ALA A 123 9.40 13.57 -7.34
C ALA A 123 7.91 13.77 -7.68
N ILE A 124 7.43 13.12 -8.74
CA ILE A 124 6.03 13.14 -9.14
C ILE A 124 5.16 12.44 -8.10
N CYS A 125 5.53 11.24 -7.66
CA CYS A 125 4.82 10.52 -6.59
C CYS A 125 4.65 11.38 -5.32
N ASN A 126 5.73 12.05 -4.89
CA ASN A 126 5.70 12.92 -3.71
C ASN A 126 4.78 14.13 -3.91
N SER A 127 4.76 14.72 -5.10
CA SER A 127 3.86 15.83 -5.44
C SER A 127 2.39 15.37 -5.43
N LEU A 128 2.10 14.22 -6.05
CA LEU A 128 0.75 13.66 -6.11
C LEU A 128 0.21 13.29 -4.73
N ARG A 129 1.03 12.69 -3.86
CA ARG A 129 0.62 12.41 -2.48
C ARG A 129 0.26 13.67 -1.70
N LYS A 130 0.98 14.79 -1.93
CA LYS A 130 0.64 16.06 -1.26
C LYS A 130 -0.70 16.63 -1.71
N LEU A 131 -1.08 16.41 -2.97
CA LEU A 131 -2.27 17.03 -3.58
C LEU A 131 -3.51 16.14 -3.54
N HIS A 132 -3.33 14.82 -3.59
CA HIS A 132 -4.41 13.83 -3.80
C HIS A 132 -4.32 12.68 -2.80
N TRP A 133 -3.87 12.94 -1.57
CA TRP A 133 -3.68 11.91 -0.55
C TRP A 133 -4.96 11.09 -0.30
N ASP A 134 -6.10 11.77 -0.15
CA ASP A 134 -7.35 11.12 0.22
C ASP A 134 -7.86 10.16 -0.84
N GLU A 135 -7.67 10.49 -2.12
CA GLU A 135 -8.01 9.62 -3.23
C GLU A 135 -7.01 8.48 -3.43
N LEU A 136 -5.73 8.71 -3.13
CA LEU A 136 -4.65 7.74 -3.41
C LEU A 136 -4.39 6.75 -2.27
N LYS A 137 -4.65 7.10 -1.01
CA LYS A 137 -4.30 6.27 0.16
C LYS A 137 -4.89 4.86 0.14
N ASN A 138 -6.09 4.71 -0.45
CA ASN A 138 -6.83 3.44 -0.54
C ASN A 138 -6.95 2.93 -1.98
N MET A 139 -6.07 3.39 -2.87
CA MET A 139 -6.12 3.02 -4.28
C MET A 139 -5.94 1.52 -4.49
N GLN A 140 -6.58 0.99 -5.53
CA GLN A 140 -6.39 -0.39 -5.97
C GLN A 140 -5.18 -0.50 -6.89
N GLN A 141 -4.57 -1.69 -6.93
CA GLN A 141 -3.49 -1.96 -7.87
C GLN A 141 -4.06 -1.84 -9.30
N PRO A 142 -3.44 -1.05 -10.19
CA PRO A 142 -3.82 -1.07 -11.58
C PRO A 142 -3.48 -2.45 -12.19
N TYR A 143 -4.38 -3.01 -12.96
CA TYR A 143 -4.25 -4.32 -13.60
C TYR A 143 -4.06 -4.22 -15.12
N CYS A 144 -4.63 -3.18 -15.74
CA CYS A 144 -4.58 -2.97 -17.18
C CYS A 144 -4.42 -1.49 -17.54
N TRP A 145 -4.04 -1.18 -18.78
CA TRP A 145 -3.81 0.20 -19.23
C TRP A 145 -5.05 1.09 -19.06
N ASP A 146 -6.24 0.50 -19.14
CA ASP A 146 -7.50 1.22 -18.97
C ASP A 146 -7.68 1.76 -17.54
N ASP A 147 -7.07 1.13 -16.53
CA ASP A 147 -7.15 1.60 -15.14
C ASP A 147 -6.47 2.97 -14.97
N LEU A 148 -5.58 3.36 -15.89
CA LEU A 148 -4.99 4.69 -15.88
C LEU A 148 -6.03 5.80 -16.12
N TRP A 149 -7.15 5.52 -16.79
CA TRP A 149 -8.23 6.48 -17.00
C TRP A 149 -8.95 6.89 -15.71
N ALA A 150 -8.79 6.12 -14.63
CA ALA A 150 -9.26 6.55 -13.33
C ALA A 150 -8.47 7.77 -12.82
N TYR A 151 -7.18 7.86 -13.17
CA TYR A 151 -6.23 8.83 -12.64
C TYR A 151 -5.92 9.96 -13.62
N PHE A 152 -5.74 9.64 -14.91
CA PHE A 152 -5.26 10.59 -15.90
C PHE A 152 -6.23 10.77 -17.08
N ASP A 153 -6.25 11.97 -17.64
CA ASP A 153 -6.99 12.28 -18.87
C ASP A 153 -6.19 11.93 -20.14
N ALA A 154 -6.83 12.05 -21.30
CA ALA A 154 -6.23 11.65 -22.57
C ALA A 154 -4.95 12.45 -22.86
N TYR A 155 -4.99 13.75 -22.53
CA TYR A 155 -3.87 14.65 -22.72
C TYR A 155 -2.63 14.19 -21.94
N ASP A 156 -2.78 13.92 -20.64
CA ASP A 156 -1.65 13.50 -19.82
C ASP A 156 -1.14 12.11 -20.21
N LEU A 157 -2.03 11.17 -20.54
CA LEU A 157 -1.68 9.82 -21.02
C LEU A 157 -0.84 9.86 -22.29
N TYR A 158 -1.17 10.78 -23.21
CA TYR A 158 -0.46 10.90 -24.48
C TYR A 158 0.90 11.60 -24.31
N HIS A 159 0.94 12.75 -23.63
CA HIS A 159 2.14 13.59 -23.56
C HIS A 159 3.20 13.05 -22.57
N ASN A 160 2.78 12.50 -21.43
CA ASN A 160 3.71 11.94 -20.46
C ASN A 160 4.09 10.49 -20.77
N GLY A 161 3.33 9.81 -21.64
CA GLY A 161 3.50 8.40 -21.96
C GLY A 161 2.84 7.50 -20.92
N CYS A 162 2.13 6.47 -21.38
CA CYS A 162 1.35 5.61 -20.51
C CYS A 162 2.27 4.81 -19.57
N LEU A 163 3.43 4.39 -20.08
CA LEU A 163 4.43 3.64 -19.32
C LEU A 163 4.98 4.43 -18.12
N ASN A 164 5.27 5.72 -18.29
CA ASN A 164 5.73 6.58 -17.21
C ASN A 164 4.66 6.72 -16.11
N LEU A 165 3.41 6.98 -16.52
CA LEU A 165 2.29 7.13 -15.61
C LEU A 165 1.91 5.80 -14.92
N TRP A 166 2.05 4.68 -15.63
CA TRP A 166 1.93 3.34 -15.07
C TRP A 166 2.94 3.11 -13.96
N ASN A 167 4.21 3.47 -14.18
CA ASN A 167 5.24 3.36 -13.16
C ASN A 167 4.89 4.23 -11.94
N VAL A 168 4.45 5.48 -12.13
CA VAL A 168 4.02 6.35 -11.01
C VAL A 168 2.89 5.73 -10.19
N ILE A 169 1.80 5.28 -10.82
CA ILE A 169 0.65 4.73 -10.10
C ILE A 169 1.00 3.44 -9.36
N ASN A 170 1.79 2.55 -9.98
CA ASN A 170 2.25 1.34 -9.30
C ASN A 170 3.20 1.66 -8.14
N THR A 171 4.13 2.61 -8.31
CA THR A 171 5.01 3.04 -7.22
C THR A 171 4.23 3.63 -6.04
N ILE A 172 3.22 4.47 -6.29
CA ILE A 172 2.36 4.98 -5.22
C ILE A 172 1.63 3.84 -4.52
N TRP A 173 1.09 2.87 -5.27
CA TRP A 173 0.41 1.72 -4.68
C TRP A 173 1.35 0.85 -3.84
N ASP A 174 2.54 0.51 -4.35
CA ASP A 174 3.55 -0.29 -3.65
C ASP A 174 3.98 0.39 -2.34
N GLU A 175 4.27 1.70 -2.39
CA GLU A 175 4.64 2.47 -1.21
C GLU A 175 3.48 2.54 -0.20
N ASN A 176 2.23 2.77 -0.65
CA ASN A 176 1.07 2.78 0.24
C ASN A 176 0.85 1.41 0.91
N LYS A 177 1.09 0.31 0.17
CA LYS A 177 1.06 -1.06 0.72
C LYS A 177 2.09 -1.23 1.83
N LEU A 178 3.33 -0.82 1.60
CA LEU A 178 4.40 -0.88 2.61
C LEU A 178 4.06 -0.05 3.86
N ILE A 179 3.67 1.22 3.67
CA ILE A 179 3.27 2.10 4.76
C ILE A 179 2.12 1.49 5.56
N SER A 180 1.10 0.94 4.87
CA SER A 180 -0.06 0.33 5.54
C SER A 180 0.30 -0.90 6.38
N ILE A 181 1.34 -1.64 5.99
CA ILE A 181 1.82 -2.80 6.73
C ILE A 181 2.52 -2.33 8.01
N ASP A 182 3.39 -1.34 7.90
CA ASP A 182 4.16 -0.83 9.04
C ASP A 182 3.26 -0.11 10.05
N VAL A 183 2.32 0.71 9.60
CA VAL A 183 1.31 1.34 10.47
C VAL A 183 0.46 0.29 11.18
N ARG A 184 0.01 -0.75 10.48
CA ARG A 184 -0.78 -1.83 11.10
C ARG A 184 0.04 -2.59 12.15
N ARG A 185 1.33 -2.80 11.92
CA ARG A 185 2.24 -3.44 12.87
C ARG A 185 2.44 -2.60 14.12
N GLU A 186 2.64 -1.29 13.97
CA GLU A 186 2.76 -0.36 15.08
C GLU A 186 1.48 -0.32 15.92
N ILE A 187 0.31 -0.22 15.26
CA ILE A 187 -1.00 -0.28 15.91
C ILE A 187 -1.17 -1.60 16.68
N ALA A 188 -0.84 -2.75 16.07
CA ALA A 188 -0.93 -4.05 16.72
C ALA A 188 -0.04 -4.14 17.98
N ALA A 189 1.18 -3.59 17.92
CA ALA A 189 2.06 -3.53 19.08
C ALA A 189 1.49 -2.65 20.20
N HIS A 190 0.95 -1.47 19.87
CA HIS A 190 0.29 -0.59 20.83
C HIS A 190 -0.92 -1.24 21.49
N ILE A 191 -1.76 -1.96 20.73
CA ILE A 191 -2.91 -2.68 21.28
C ILE A 191 -2.47 -3.80 22.20
N GLY A 192 -1.43 -4.54 21.82
CA GLY A 192 -0.85 -5.56 22.69
C GLY A 192 -0.41 -4.96 24.02
N HIS A 193 0.38 -3.90 23.98
CA HIS A 193 0.83 -3.21 25.18
C HIS A 193 -0.34 -2.68 26.02
N TRP A 194 -1.29 -1.99 25.39
CA TRP A 194 -2.50 -1.50 26.07
C TRP A 194 -3.25 -2.64 26.76
N ALA A 195 -3.43 -3.78 26.10
CA ALA A 195 -4.15 -4.91 26.69
C ALA A 195 -3.39 -5.52 27.89
N ASP A 196 -2.07 -5.50 27.88
CA ASP A 196 -1.25 -5.92 29.03
C ASP A 196 -1.38 -4.94 30.20
N GLU A 197 -1.35 -3.63 29.94
CA GLU A 197 -1.59 -2.59 30.95
C GLU A 197 -3.02 -2.66 31.50
N TRP A 198 -4.02 -2.84 30.64
CA TRP A 198 -5.43 -2.98 30.99
C TRP A 198 -5.65 -4.17 31.95
N LEU A 199 -4.93 -5.27 31.73
CA LEU A 199 -4.95 -6.45 32.60
C LEU A 199 -4.16 -6.30 33.89
N LYS A 200 -3.44 -5.21 34.15
CA LYS A 200 -2.85 -4.98 35.48
C LYS A 200 -3.92 -4.76 36.54
N LEU A 201 -5.11 -4.31 36.16
CA LEU A 201 -6.24 -4.14 37.05
C LEU A 201 -6.98 -5.47 37.24
N GLU A 202 -7.11 -5.91 38.48
CA GLU A 202 -7.78 -7.18 38.82
C GLU A 202 -9.23 -7.22 38.30
N LYS A 203 -9.97 -6.11 38.44
CA LYS A 203 -11.32 -5.94 37.88
C LYS A 203 -11.41 -6.30 36.39
N ASN A 204 -10.37 -5.97 35.62
CA ASN A 204 -10.35 -6.18 34.18
C ASN A 204 -10.00 -7.62 33.82
N ARG A 205 -9.16 -8.29 34.62
CA ARG A 205 -8.93 -9.74 34.52
C ARG A 205 -10.23 -10.49 34.73
N ASP A 206 -11.00 -10.13 35.76
CA ASP A 206 -12.28 -10.76 36.07
C ASP A 206 -13.30 -10.55 34.95
N LYS A 207 -13.44 -9.31 34.45
CA LYS A 207 -14.26 -9.00 33.26
C LYS A 207 -13.91 -9.93 32.09
N LEU A 208 -12.62 -10.07 31.78
CA LEU A 208 -12.16 -10.86 30.64
C LEU A 208 -12.38 -12.37 30.83
N MET A 209 -12.16 -12.90 32.02
CA MET A 209 -12.38 -14.33 32.33
C MET A 209 -13.87 -14.70 32.31
N GLN A 210 -14.74 -13.82 32.79
CA GLN A 210 -16.19 -14.05 32.85
C GLN A 210 -16.88 -13.97 31.49
N TRP A 211 -16.26 -13.33 30.50
CA TRP A 211 -16.79 -13.24 29.15
C TRP A 211 -16.99 -14.63 28.52
N LYS A 212 -18.12 -14.78 27.82
CA LYS A 212 -18.51 -15.98 27.07
C LYS A 212 -18.79 -15.61 25.61
N GLU A 213 -18.42 -16.48 24.67
CA GLU A 213 -18.67 -16.26 23.25
C GLU A 213 -20.14 -15.98 22.91
N SER A 214 -21.07 -16.54 23.68
CA SER A 214 -22.52 -16.31 23.56
C SER A 214 -22.94 -14.86 23.81
N GLN A 215 -22.09 -14.02 24.44
CA GLN A 215 -22.36 -12.61 24.72
C GLN A 215 -22.00 -11.68 23.53
N GLY A 216 -21.50 -12.25 22.43
CA GLY A 216 -21.09 -11.51 21.24
C GLY A 216 -19.63 -11.08 21.30
N SER A 217 -19.25 -10.06 20.53
CA SER A 217 -17.84 -9.64 20.43
C SER A 217 -17.21 -9.34 21.80
N ILE A 218 -16.02 -9.89 22.04
CA ILE A 218 -15.22 -9.64 23.26
C ILE A 218 -14.92 -8.16 23.46
N TYR A 219 -14.91 -7.37 22.39
CA TYR A 219 -14.76 -5.92 22.44
C TYR A 219 -15.84 -5.23 23.29
N ARG A 220 -17.03 -5.85 23.44
CA ARG A 220 -18.14 -5.28 24.21
C ARG A 220 -17.96 -5.31 25.73
N ILE A 221 -16.88 -5.91 26.23
CA ILE A 221 -16.57 -5.91 27.67
C ILE A 221 -15.92 -4.60 28.13
N LEU A 222 -15.47 -3.79 27.16
CA LEU A 222 -14.83 -2.50 27.39
C LEU A 222 -15.91 -1.47 27.74
N ASP A 223 -15.66 -0.69 28.78
CA ASP A 223 -16.49 0.45 29.15
C ASP A 223 -15.97 1.76 28.53
N ASP A 224 -16.66 2.86 28.80
CA ASP A 224 -16.31 4.17 28.22
C ASP A 224 -14.88 4.61 28.62
N GLU A 225 -14.44 4.33 29.85
CA GLU A 225 -13.07 4.63 30.32
C GLU A 225 -12.04 3.79 29.54
N ASP A 226 -12.34 2.51 29.32
CA ASP A 226 -11.50 1.61 28.54
C ASP A 226 -11.37 2.13 27.08
N HIS A 227 -12.46 2.62 26.49
CA HIS A 227 -12.46 3.23 25.16
C HIS A 227 -11.66 4.55 25.11
N GLU A 228 -11.78 5.40 26.12
CA GLU A 228 -10.96 6.62 26.21
C GLU A 228 -9.47 6.30 26.32
N SER A 229 -9.10 5.26 27.08
CA SER A 229 -7.70 4.83 27.25
C SER A 229 -7.06 4.27 25.98
N LEU A 230 -7.87 3.75 25.05
CA LEU A 230 -7.44 3.28 23.72
C LEU A 230 -7.17 4.45 22.75
N GLY A 231 -7.69 5.64 23.04
CA GLY A 231 -7.61 6.81 22.16
C GLY A 231 -8.52 6.72 20.93
N SER A 232 -8.30 7.63 19.98
CA SER A 232 -9.07 7.68 18.73
C SER A 232 -8.70 6.51 17.82
N LEU A 233 -9.51 5.45 17.84
CA LEU A 233 -9.34 4.28 16.98
C LEU A 233 -10.14 4.42 15.69
N GLN A 234 -9.58 3.93 14.58
CA GLN A 234 -10.33 3.67 13.35
C GLN A 234 -11.04 2.32 13.45
N ASP A 235 -12.19 2.17 12.77
CA ASP A 235 -13.04 0.96 12.85
C ASP A 235 -12.30 -0.33 12.45
N ASP A 236 -11.29 -0.23 11.59
CA ASP A 236 -10.47 -1.35 11.11
C ASP A 236 -9.55 -1.95 12.19
N VAL A 237 -9.44 -1.29 13.35
CA VAL A 237 -8.60 -1.71 14.47
C VAL A 237 -9.35 -2.62 15.46
N VAL A 238 -10.68 -2.61 15.47
CA VAL A 238 -11.52 -3.41 16.40
C VAL A 238 -11.18 -4.91 16.37
N PRO A 239 -10.93 -5.56 15.20
CA PRO A 239 -10.52 -6.96 15.15
C PRO A 239 -9.18 -7.25 15.86
N LEU A 240 -8.22 -6.31 15.82
CA LEU A 240 -6.93 -6.45 16.51
C LEU A 240 -7.11 -6.43 18.03
N ILE A 241 -7.97 -5.54 18.54
CA ILE A 241 -8.30 -5.47 19.97
C ILE A 241 -8.99 -6.76 20.42
N ALA A 242 -9.95 -7.24 19.63
CA ALA A 242 -10.62 -8.49 19.92
C ALA A 242 -9.66 -9.69 19.92
N SER A 243 -8.70 -9.72 18.99
CA SER A 243 -7.63 -10.72 18.93
C SER A 243 -6.76 -10.67 20.19
N ALA A 244 -6.28 -9.48 20.54
CA ALA A 244 -5.42 -9.25 21.71
C ALA A 244 -6.07 -9.70 23.02
N LEU A 245 -7.36 -9.37 23.22
CA LEU A 245 -8.13 -9.77 24.39
C LEU A 245 -8.38 -11.29 24.43
N LYS A 246 -8.68 -11.90 23.28
CA LYS A 246 -8.87 -13.36 23.18
C LYS A 246 -7.59 -14.13 23.52
N GLY A 247 -6.44 -13.68 22.99
CA GLY A 247 -5.14 -14.28 23.28
C GLY A 247 -4.84 -14.27 24.78
N ARG A 248 -5.03 -13.11 25.43
CA ARG A 248 -4.83 -12.97 26.88
C ARG A 248 -5.83 -13.75 27.71
N ARG A 249 -7.09 -13.83 27.29
CA ARG A 249 -8.10 -14.67 27.94
C ARG A 249 -7.70 -16.14 27.89
N ALA A 250 -7.28 -16.62 26.73
CA ALA A 250 -6.79 -17.99 26.57
C ALA A 250 -5.61 -18.26 27.49
N TYR A 251 -4.66 -17.32 27.58
CA TYR A 251 -3.54 -17.42 28.52
C TYR A 251 -4.00 -17.49 29.99
N LEU A 252 -4.86 -16.57 30.44
CA LEU A 252 -5.39 -16.55 31.82
C LEU A 252 -6.10 -17.85 32.18
N LEU A 253 -6.88 -18.42 31.27
CA LEU A 253 -7.56 -19.70 31.47
C LEU A 253 -6.57 -20.89 31.44
N SER A 254 -5.59 -20.88 30.54
CA SER A 254 -4.58 -21.95 30.45
C SER A 254 -3.62 -21.98 31.65
N ASN A 255 -3.35 -20.82 32.27
CA ASN A 255 -2.53 -20.74 33.47
C ASN A 255 -3.26 -21.34 34.69
N MET A 256 -4.59 -21.55 34.58
CA MET A 256 -5.36 -22.37 35.53
C MET A 256 -5.34 -23.87 35.21
N GLU A 257 -4.86 -24.27 34.02
CA GLU A 257 -4.86 -25.64 33.49
C GLU A 257 -3.44 -26.10 33.05
N ALA A 258 -2.39 -25.64 33.75
CA ALA A 258 -0.97 -25.54 33.36
C ALA A 258 -0.21 -26.81 32.87
N GLU A 259 -0.68 -27.49 31.82
CA GLU A 259 0.05 -28.57 31.13
C GLU A 259 0.15 -28.40 29.60
N LYS A 260 -0.40 -27.34 29.00
CA LYS A 260 -0.41 -27.16 27.53
C LYS A 260 -0.11 -25.73 27.06
N ALA A 261 0.87 -25.05 27.66
CA ALA A 261 1.32 -23.77 27.10
C ALA A 261 2.10 -24.01 25.80
N GLU A 262 1.51 -23.62 24.68
CA GLU A 262 2.12 -23.63 23.34
C GLU A 262 3.34 -22.69 23.32
N GLU A 263 4.46 -23.11 22.70
CA GLU A 263 5.70 -22.32 22.70
C GLU A 263 5.48 -20.87 22.22
N PRO A 264 6.13 -19.88 22.86
CA PRO A 264 6.10 -18.50 22.40
C PRO A 264 6.60 -18.40 20.96
N ALA A 265 5.79 -17.84 20.05
CA ALA A 265 6.25 -17.53 18.71
C ALA A 265 7.33 -16.45 18.80
N ASP A 266 8.40 -16.58 18.01
CA ASP A 266 9.37 -15.50 17.87
C ASP A 266 8.74 -14.30 17.15
N LEU A 267 9.38 -13.13 17.27
CA LEU A 267 8.87 -11.87 16.70
C LEU A 267 8.69 -11.95 15.18
N ILE A 268 9.59 -12.63 14.47
CA ILE A 268 9.52 -12.77 13.01
C ILE A 268 8.34 -13.65 12.63
N THR A 269 8.08 -14.72 13.37
CA THR A 269 6.90 -15.55 13.19
C THR A 269 5.61 -14.76 13.46
N ALA A 270 5.55 -13.97 14.54
CA ALA A 270 4.39 -13.12 14.82
C ALA A 270 4.13 -12.05 13.74
N PHE A 271 5.20 -11.47 13.18
CA PHE A 271 5.10 -10.56 12.04
C PHE A 271 4.58 -11.23 10.77
N ARG A 272 4.90 -12.51 10.55
CA ARG A 272 4.45 -13.28 9.38
C ARG A 272 3.01 -13.76 9.49
N THR A 273 2.55 -14.04 10.71
CA THR A 273 1.20 -14.56 10.97
C THR A 273 0.17 -13.48 11.31
N ASN A 274 0.55 -12.20 11.27
CA ASN A 274 -0.27 -11.06 11.72
C ASN A 274 -0.78 -11.24 13.17
N GLY A 275 0.08 -11.73 14.06
CA GLY A 275 -0.22 -11.96 15.48
C GLY A 275 0.62 -11.12 16.44
N VAL A 276 1.09 -9.95 15.99
CA VAL A 276 2.01 -9.08 16.75
C VAL A 276 1.37 -8.62 18.08
N GLU A 277 0.08 -8.35 18.09
CA GLU A 277 -0.68 -7.95 19.29
C GLU A 277 -0.70 -9.01 20.40
N ASN A 278 -0.45 -10.27 20.02
CA ASN A 278 -0.41 -11.41 20.93
C ASN A 278 1.02 -11.86 21.26
N TRP A 279 2.04 -11.38 20.53
CA TRP A 279 3.42 -11.81 20.68
C TRP A 279 3.96 -11.60 22.11
N LEU A 280 3.73 -10.43 22.70
CA LEU A 280 4.23 -10.12 24.04
C LEU A 280 3.48 -10.86 25.18
N SER A 281 2.21 -11.23 24.95
CA SER A 281 1.37 -11.89 25.94
C SER A 281 1.87 -13.28 26.36
N LYS A 282 2.78 -13.87 25.59
CA LYS A 282 3.40 -15.18 25.86
C LYS A 282 4.67 -15.10 26.73
N PHE A 283 5.12 -13.91 27.13
CA PHE A 283 6.29 -13.74 28.01
C PHE A 283 5.86 -13.50 29.47
N PRO A 284 6.45 -14.22 30.46
CA PRO A 284 6.18 -14.01 31.88
C PRO A 284 6.48 -12.57 32.32
N ASN A 285 5.67 -12.05 33.26
CA ASN A 285 5.67 -10.67 33.79
C ASN A 285 6.99 -10.10 34.35
N HIS A 286 8.11 -10.81 34.23
CA HIS A 286 9.42 -10.44 34.77
C HIS A 286 10.36 -9.83 33.71
N LEU A 287 10.01 -9.88 32.43
CA LEU A 287 10.83 -9.36 31.31
C LEU A 287 10.38 -8.01 30.76
N TYR A 288 9.31 -7.42 31.30
CA TYR A 288 8.73 -6.12 30.87
C TYR A 288 9.61 -4.89 31.17
N LEU A 289 10.89 -5.07 31.57
CA LEU A 289 11.81 -3.96 31.87
C LEU A 289 12.69 -3.54 30.69
N ALA A 290 12.66 -4.21 29.54
CA ALA A 290 13.31 -3.73 28.33
C ALA A 290 12.26 -3.08 27.43
N ARG A 291 12.40 -1.78 27.20
CA ARG A 291 11.49 -1.05 26.31
C ARG A 291 11.68 -1.58 24.87
N PRO A 292 10.63 -1.76 24.05
CA PRO A 292 10.77 -2.30 22.70
C PRO A 292 11.76 -1.53 21.80
N TRP A 293 11.99 -0.24 22.07
CA TRP A 293 12.96 0.59 21.35
C TRP A 293 14.42 0.44 21.81
N GLU A 294 14.70 -0.34 22.86
CA GLU A 294 16.06 -0.64 23.33
C GLU A 294 16.64 -1.92 22.69
N LEU A 295 15.83 -2.71 21.98
CA LEU A 295 16.26 -3.95 21.31
C LEU A 295 16.79 -3.73 19.88
N THR A 296 16.95 -2.48 19.45
CA THR A 296 17.53 -2.13 18.13
C THR A 296 19.06 -2.16 18.08
N TYR A 297 19.74 -2.60 19.13
CA TYR A 297 21.19 -2.78 19.16
C TYR A 297 21.61 -4.09 19.85
N ILE A 298 21.31 -5.23 19.23
CA ILE A 298 22.12 -6.46 19.29
C ILE A 298 22.11 -7.11 17.91
#